data_AF-A0AAV9RMF6-F1
#
_entry.id   AF-A0AAV9RMF6-F1
#
_cell.length_a   1.000
_cell.length_b   1.000
_cell.length_c   1.000
_cell.angle_alpha   90.00
_cell.angle_beta   90.00
_cell.angle_gamma   90.00
#
_symmetry.space_group_name_H-M   'P 1'
#
loop_
_entity.id
_entity.type
_entity.pdbx_description
1 polymer ?
#
loop_
_entity_poly.entity_id
_entity_poly.type
_entity_poly.pdbx_seq_one_letter_code
_entity_poly.pdbx_strand_id
1 'polypeptide(L)'
;MKRKMGVSSGMELLTLPHGQQLRLDLLERFQTMATMLAVNVLGCTGTTEERAALLHKIIQIAAELKTTMGNMFGFAAVMRALELPQVSRLEQTWTTLRQRHTDGAILYEKTLRPFLKSLNGGRESCPLSSTTFPHVLPLLTLLEKSSAVGEGSEPWETAEAGVEVVMFHLAAARTIAQLGGIYHSNAEGRLQGFQEQAEVREMFLTDFQMRLLWGSRGAEENQVLRYSKFDQVLTALSNRLEPPLTRR
;
A
#
# COMPACT_ATOMS: atom_id res chain seq x y z
N MET A 1 -13.59 23.63 1.12
CA MET A 1 -12.91 22.70 2.06
C MET A 1 -12.09 23.38 3.15
N LYS A 2 -11.17 24.32 2.84
CA LYS A 2 -10.29 25.00 3.85
C LYS A 2 -11.03 25.51 5.11
N ARG A 3 -12.22 26.12 4.96
CA ARG A 3 -13.05 26.63 6.06
C ARG A 3 -13.50 25.59 7.10
N LYS A 4 -13.58 24.29 6.76
CA LYS A 4 -14.00 23.23 7.70
C LYS A 4 -12.82 22.52 8.38
N MET A 5 -11.64 22.50 7.74
CA MET A 5 -10.46 21.79 8.27
C MET A 5 -9.56 22.67 9.14
N GLY A 6 -9.64 24.01 9.01
CA GLY A 6 -8.78 24.94 9.76
C GLY A 6 -7.33 25.02 9.26
N VAL A 7 -6.95 24.18 8.29
CA VAL A 7 -5.61 24.08 7.71
C VAL A 7 -5.62 24.16 6.18
N SER A 8 -4.43 24.32 5.60
CA SER A 8 -4.24 24.56 4.17
C SER A 8 -4.31 23.28 3.32
N SER A 9 -3.95 22.13 3.90
CA SER A 9 -3.84 20.83 3.23
C SER A 9 -4.22 19.67 4.16
N GLY A 10 -4.70 18.58 3.58
CA GLY A 10 -4.86 17.31 4.31
C GLY A 10 -3.54 16.80 4.88
N MET A 11 -2.40 17.07 4.22
CA MET A 11 -1.07 16.70 4.73
C MET A 11 -0.75 17.37 6.07
N GLU A 12 -1.16 18.62 6.23
CA GLU A 12 -1.03 19.35 7.49
C GLU A 12 -1.96 18.75 8.55
N LEU A 13 -3.22 18.47 8.16
CA LEU A 13 -4.24 17.87 9.04
C LEU A 13 -3.79 16.54 9.65
N LEU A 14 -3.07 15.69 8.90
CA LEU A 14 -2.57 14.40 9.37
C LEU A 14 -1.70 14.51 10.64
N THR A 15 -1.02 15.63 10.85
CA THR A 15 -0.13 15.83 12.01
C THR A 15 -0.85 16.37 13.25
N LEU A 16 -2.12 16.77 13.13
CA LEU A 16 -2.88 17.41 14.19
C LEU A 16 -3.80 16.43 14.92
N PRO A 17 -4.13 16.64 16.21
CA PRO A 17 -5.01 15.75 16.95
C PRO A 17 -6.37 15.50 16.29
N HIS A 18 -7.01 16.58 15.80
CA HIS A 18 -8.31 16.52 15.13
C HIS A 18 -8.25 15.94 13.70
N GLY A 19 -7.07 15.57 13.20
CA GLY A 19 -6.89 14.84 11.95
C GLY A 19 -7.09 13.32 12.06
N GLN A 20 -7.46 12.81 13.24
CA GLN A 20 -7.60 11.37 13.50
C GLN A 20 -8.47 10.65 12.47
N GLN A 21 -9.65 11.19 12.14
CA GLN A 21 -10.53 10.53 11.17
C GLN A 21 -9.85 10.35 9.81
N LEU A 22 -9.14 11.37 9.31
CA LEU A 22 -8.41 11.28 8.05
C LEU A 22 -7.28 10.23 8.13
N ARG A 23 -6.60 10.09 9.28
CA ARG A 23 -5.59 9.04 9.48
C ARG A 23 -6.22 7.65 9.41
N LEU A 24 -7.34 7.43 10.10
CA LEU A 24 -8.07 6.16 10.08
C LEU A 24 -8.61 5.83 8.69
N ASP A 25 -9.14 6.81 7.96
CA ASP A 25 -9.63 6.64 6.58
C ASP A 25 -8.50 6.24 5.62
N LEU A 26 -7.31 6.84 5.77
CA LEU A 26 -6.14 6.48 4.98
C LEU A 26 -5.61 5.08 5.32
N LEU A 27 -5.63 4.69 6.59
CA LEU A 27 -5.25 3.35 7.01
C LEU A 27 -6.22 2.28 6.45
N GLU A 28 -7.54 2.54 6.51
CA GLU A 28 -8.55 1.67 5.88
C GLU A 28 -8.34 1.58 4.37
N ARG A 29 -8.11 2.71 3.70
CA ARG A 29 -7.81 2.75 2.27
C ARG A 29 -6.56 1.95 1.92
N PHE A 30 -5.49 2.10 2.70
CA PHE A 30 -4.23 1.40 2.47
C PHE A 30 -4.42 -0.12 2.53
N GLN A 31 -5.01 -0.60 3.63
CA GLN A 31 -5.19 -2.02 3.87
C GLN A 31 -6.21 -2.63 2.89
N THR A 32 -7.34 -1.97 2.65
CA THR A 32 -8.35 -2.40 1.67
C THR A 32 -7.75 -2.54 0.28
N MET A 33 -6.96 -1.55 -0.16
CA MET A 33 -6.33 -1.58 -1.48
C MET A 33 -5.31 -2.71 -1.60
N ALA A 34 -4.49 -2.93 -0.56
CA ALA A 34 -3.54 -4.05 -0.54
C ALA A 34 -4.26 -5.41 -0.58
N THR A 35 -5.33 -5.58 0.21
CA THR A 35 -6.18 -6.79 0.17
C THR A 35 -6.80 -6.98 -1.21
N MET A 36 -7.36 -5.93 -1.82
CA MET A 36 -7.97 -6.01 -3.15
C MET A 36 -6.97 -6.44 -4.23
N LEU A 37 -5.75 -5.90 -4.20
CA LEU A 37 -4.69 -6.31 -5.14
C LEU A 37 -4.26 -7.77 -4.93
N ALA A 38 -4.18 -8.23 -3.68
CA ALA A 38 -3.88 -9.63 -3.38
C ALA A 38 -4.99 -10.57 -3.86
N VAL A 39 -6.26 -10.18 -3.69
CA VAL A 39 -7.41 -10.91 -4.26
C VAL A 39 -7.32 -11.01 -5.77
N ASN A 40 -6.87 -9.98 -6.49
CA ASN A 40 -6.70 -10.08 -7.94
C ASN A 40 -5.67 -11.15 -8.33
N VAL A 41 -4.55 -11.26 -7.59
CA VAL A 41 -3.54 -12.31 -7.83
C VAL A 41 -4.10 -13.69 -7.47
N LEU A 42 -4.72 -13.83 -6.29
CA LEU A 42 -5.20 -15.10 -5.75
C LEU A 42 -6.51 -15.58 -6.39
N GLY A 43 -7.26 -14.68 -7.01
CA GLY A 43 -8.45 -14.94 -7.80
C GLY A 43 -8.14 -15.27 -9.25
N CYS A 44 -6.88 -15.13 -9.70
CA CYS A 44 -6.44 -15.54 -11.03
C CYS A 44 -6.35 -17.08 -11.10
N THR A 45 -7.50 -17.74 -11.26
CA THR A 45 -7.64 -19.19 -11.39
C THR A 45 -7.33 -19.73 -12.78
N GLY A 46 -6.74 -18.90 -13.65
CA GLY A 46 -6.20 -19.32 -14.93
C GLY A 46 -4.90 -20.12 -14.77
N THR A 47 -4.06 -20.07 -15.79
CA THR A 47 -2.74 -20.70 -15.79
C THR A 47 -1.77 -19.99 -14.85
N THR A 48 -0.72 -20.68 -14.42
CA THR A 48 0.38 -20.07 -13.66
C THR A 48 1.08 -18.97 -14.47
N GLU A 49 1.15 -19.11 -15.80
CA GLU A 49 1.62 -18.07 -16.72
C GLU A 49 0.77 -16.80 -16.68
N GLU A 50 -0.57 -16.91 -16.77
CA GLU A 50 -1.47 -15.75 -16.69
C GLU A 50 -1.34 -15.04 -15.33
N ARG A 51 -1.27 -15.81 -14.25
CA ARG A 51 -1.07 -15.27 -12.91
C ARG A 51 0.30 -14.59 -12.75
N ALA A 52 1.36 -15.15 -13.33
CA ALA A 52 2.68 -14.53 -13.35
C ALA A 52 2.71 -13.23 -14.18
N ALA A 53 1.99 -13.18 -15.30
CA ALA A 53 1.84 -11.96 -16.10
C ALA A 53 1.05 -10.88 -15.34
N LEU A 54 0.00 -11.25 -14.60
CA LEU A 54 -0.72 -10.33 -13.72
C LEU A 54 0.19 -9.80 -12.61
N LEU A 55 0.97 -10.67 -11.97
CA LEU A 55 1.94 -10.28 -10.95
C LEU A 55 2.99 -9.31 -11.51
N HIS A 56 3.49 -9.56 -12.74
CA HIS A 56 4.36 -8.65 -13.46
C HIS A 56 3.71 -7.27 -13.66
N LYS A 57 2.44 -7.23 -14.05
CA LYS A 57 1.69 -5.98 -14.24
C LYS A 57 1.55 -5.19 -12.94
N ILE A 58 1.31 -5.86 -11.82
CA ILE A 58 1.25 -5.23 -10.48
C ILE A 58 2.62 -4.62 -10.11
N ILE A 59 3.73 -5.30 -10.42
CA ILE A 59 5.08 -4.75 -10.24
C ILE A 59 5.30 -3.51 -11.11
N GLN A 60 4.84 -3.52 -12.37
CA GLN A 60 4.90 -2.34 -13.24
C GLN A 60 4.10 -1.17 -12.68
N ILE A 61 2.91 -1.42 -12.11
CA ILE A 61 2.11 -0.39 -11.44
C ILE A 61 2.89 0.20 -10.24
N ALA A 62 3.54 -0.62 -9.43
CA ALA A 62 4.39 -0.13 -8.34
C ALA A 62 5.53 0.76 -8.86
N ALA A 63 6.17 0.36 -9.96
CA ALA A 63 7.23 1.15 -10.59
C ALA A 63 6.69 2.52 -11.06
N GLU A 64 5.59 2.55 -11.80
CA GLU A 64 4.96 3.80 -12.28
C GLU A 64 4.53 4.72 -11.12
N LEU A 65 3.97 4.15 -10.05
CA LEU A 65 3.61 4.91 -8.84
C LEU A 65 4.85 5.54 -8.21
N LYS A 66 5.97 4.81 -8.17
CA LYS A 66 7.23 5.30 -7.61
C LYS A 66 7.90 6.37 -8.48
N THR A 67 8.11 6.08 -9.76
CA THR A 67 9.00 6.87 -10.63
C THR A 67 8.26 7.97 -11.37
N THR A 68 7.07 7.69 -11.87
CA THR A 68 6.33 8.58 -12.76
C THR A 68 5.38 9.46 -11.97
N MET A 69 4.57 8.84 -11.10
CA MET A 69 3.57 9.55 -10.32
C MET A 69 4.14 10.13 -9.03
N GLY A 70 5.21 9.57 -8.47
CA GLY A 70 5.71 9.98 -7.16
C GLY A 70 4.69 9.82 -6.03
N ASN A 71 3.80 8.82 -6.15
CA ASN A 71 2.77 8.50 -5.18
C ASN A 71 3.25 7.36 -4.28
N MET A 72 3.91 7.73 -3.18
CA MET A 72 4.52 6.77 -2.26
C MET A 72 3.48 5.99 -1.46
N PHE A 73 2.34 6.59 -1.15
CA PHE A 73 1.23 5.91 -0.47
C PHE A 73 0.66 4.77 -1.31
N GLY A 74 0.36 5.05 -2.58
CA GLY A 74 -0.09 4.04 -3.54
C GLY A 74 0.97 2.97 -3.79
N PHE A 75 2.23 3.39 -3.98
CA PHE A 75 3.36 2.48 -4.14
C PHE A 75 3.47 1.50 -2.96
N ALA A 76 3.44 2.00 -1.72
CA ALA A 76 3.53 1.18 -0.52
C ALA A 76 2.37 0.18 -0.39
N ALA A 77 1.15 0.54 -0.82
CA ALA A 77 0.01 -0.38 -0.77
C ALA A 77 0.14 -1.52 -1.79
N VAL A 78 0.64 -1.23 -3.00
CA VAL A 78 0.94 -2.26 -4.00
C VAL A 78 2.03 -3.21 -3.49
N MET A 79 3.09 -2.65 -2.91
CA MET A 79 4.17 -3.45 -2.33
C MET A 79 3.68 -4.31 -1.16
N ARG A 80 2.81 -3.76 -0.29
CA ARG A 80 2.17 -4.53 0.80
C ARG A 80 1.42 -5.75 0.26
N ALA A 81 0.68 -5.61 -0.84
CA ALA A 81 -0.01 -6.74 -1.47
C ALA A 81 0.95 -7.84 -1.94
N LEU A 82 2.08 -7.45 -2.55
CA LEU A 82 3.12 -8.37 -3.02
C LEU A 82 3.85 -9.08 -1.87
N GLU A 83 3.92 -8.44 -0.70
CA GLU A 83 4.59 -8.95 0.50
C GLU A 83 3.67 -9.77 1.42
N LEU A 84 2.36 -9.80 1.17
CA LEU A 84 1.46 -10.65 1.96
C LEU A 84 1.93 -12.12 1.91
N PRO A 85 1.93 -12.84 3.05
CA PRO A 85 2.38 -14.23 3.09
C PRO A 85 1.72 -15.12 2.04
N GLN A 86 0.42 -14.89 1.78
CA GLN A 86 -0.39 -15.62 0.82
C GLN A 86 0.04 -15.41 -0.63
N VAL A 87 0.61 -14.25 -0.96
CA VAL A 87 1.11 -13.92 -2.31
C VAL A 87 2.59 -14.29 -2.45
N SER A 88 3.41 -13.95 -1.46
CA SER A 88 4.84 -14.21 -1.47
C SER A 88 5.19 -15.71 -1.45
N ARG A 89 4.33 -16.56 -0.89
CA ARG A 89 4.52 -18.03 -0.87
C ARG A 89 4.25 -18.76 -2.20
N LEU A 90 3.76 -18.08 -3.24
CA LEU A 90 3.38 -18.71 -4.51
C LEU A 90 4.63 -19.04 -5.35
N GLU A 91 5.42 -20.01 -4.89
CA GLU A 91 6.72 -20.39 -5.45
C GLU A 91 6.67 -20.67 -6.96
N GLN A 92 5.63 -21.34 -7.45
CA GLN A 92 5.49 -21.63 -8.88
C GLN A 92 5.24 -20.35 -9.67
N THR A 93 4.34 -19.48 -9.18
CA THR A 93 4.05 -18.18 -9.80
C THR A 93 5.30 -17.29 -9.85
N TRP A 94 6.02 -17.15 -8.74
CA TRP A 94 7.26 -16.35 -8.67
C TRP A 94 8.38 -16.96 -9.51
N THR A 95 8.45 -18.29 -9.63
CA THR A 95 9.40 -18.96 -10.54
C THR A 95 9.06 -18.67 -12.00
N THR A 96 7.79 -18.77 -12.39
CA THR A 96 7.36 -18.43 -13.75
C THR A 96 7.58 -16.94 -14.07
N LEU A 97 7.34 -16.04 -13.12
CA LEU A 97 7.68 -14.62 -13.26
C LEU A 97 9.19 -14.45 -13.54
N ARG A 98 10.06 -15.11 -12.76
CA ARG A 98 11.52 -15.06 -12.95
C ARG A 98 11.96 -15.61 -14.31
N GLN A 99 11.24 -16.58 -14.87
CA GLN A 99 11.58 -17.20 -16.16
C GLN A 99 11.03 -16.41 -17.36
N ARG A 100 9.84 -15.82 -17.25
CA ARG A 100 9.12 -15.17 -18.37
C ARG A 100 9.21 -13.65 -18.36
N HIS A 101 9.44 -13.05 -17.20
CA HIS A 101 9.48 -11.60 -16.95
C HIS A 101 10.66 -11.22 -16.05
N THR A 102 11.86 -11.69 -16.41
CA THR A 102 13.09 -11.54 -15.61
C THR A 102 13.34 -10.11 -15.13
N ASP A 103 13.19 -9.12 -16.01
CA ASP A 103 13.40 -7.71 -15.68
C ASP A 103 12.42 -7.21 -14.61
N GLY A 104 11.17 -7.67 -14.65
CA GLY A 104 10.18 -7.37 -13.63
C GLY A 104 10.52 -7.98 -12.28
N ALA A 105 10.99 -9.23 -12.26
CA ALA A 105 11.44 -9.89 -11.04
C ALA A 105 12.67 -9.18 -10.43
N ILE A 106 13.65 -8.80 -11.27
CA ILE A 106 14.82 -8.03 -10.85
C ILE A 106 14.41 -6.66 -10.30
N LEU A 107 13.53 -5.94 -11.00
CA LEU A 107 13.02 -4.64 -10.58
C LEU A 107 12.37 -4.72 -9.19
N TYR A 108 11.55 -5.73 -8.95
CA TYR A 108 10.92 -5.94 -7.64
C TYR A 108 11.95 -6.22 -6.54
N GLU A 109 12.83 -7.21 -6.75
CA GLU A 109 13.75 -7.69 -5.70
C GLU A 109 14.93 -6.76 -5.44
N LYS A 110 15.45 -6.09 -6.48
CA LYS A 110 16.68 -5.29 -6.38
C LYS A 110 16.42 -3.79 -6.28
N THR A 111 15.22 -3.33 -6.62
CA THR A 111 14.91 -1.90 -6.60
C THR A 111 13.73 -1.59 -5.70
N LEU A 112 12.54 -2.13 -5.97
CA LEU A 112 11.32 -1.70 -5.29
C LEU A 112 11.27 -2.14 -3.82
N ARG A 113 11.55 -3.41 -3.53
CA ARG A 113 11.53 -3.95 -2.16
C ARG A 113 12.62 -3.33 -1.28
N PRO A 114 13.89 -3.23 -1.70
CA PRO A 114 14.92 -2.53 -0.91
C PRO A 114 14.60 -1.05 -0.68
N PHE A 115 14.05 -0.36 -1.69
CA PHE A 115 13.65 1.03 -1.57
C PHE A 115 12.54 1.23 -0.51
N LEU A 116 11.48 0.42 -0.54
CA LEU A 116 10.42 0.50 0.48
C LEU A 116 10.97 0.20 1.88
N LYS A 117 11.84 -0.80 2.01
CA LYS A 117 12.50 -1.12 3.28
C LYS A 117 13.31 0.08 3.81
N SER A 118 14.04 0.77 2.93
CA SER A 118 14.80 1.97 3.27
C SER A 118 13.91 3.14 3.69
N LEU A 119 12.78 3.35 2.99
CA LEU A 119 11.77 4.35 3.35
C LEU A 119 11.15 4.07 4.73
N ASN A 120 10.72 2.83 4.97
CA ASN A 120 10.15 2.42 6.26
C ASN A 120 11.15 2.55 7.41
N GLY A 121 12.43 2.24 7.16
CA GLY A 121 13.51 2.40 8.12
C GLY A 121 14.03 3.82 8.29
N GLY A 122 13.43 4.83 7.64
CA GLY A 122 13.87 6.22 7.74
C GLY A 122 15.28 6.49 7.21
N ARG A 123 15.76 5.67 6.27
CA ARG A 123 17.10 5.77 5.65
C ARG A 123 17.06 6.33 4.24
N GLU A 124 15.86 6.54 3.70
CA GLU A 124 15.62 7.06 2.36
C GLU A 124 14.65 8.23 2.44
N SER A 125 14.83 9.21 1.55
CA SER A 125 13.89 10.33 1.41
C SER A 125 13.53 10.51 -0.06
N CYS A 126 12.25 10.73 -0.33
CA CYS A 126 11.79 10.96 -1.70
C CYS A 126 12.06 12.42 -2.11
N PRO A 127 12.58 12.69 -3.33
CA PRO A 127 12.76 14.05 -3.81
C PRO A 127 11.44 14.81 -3.81
N LEU A 128 11.43 15.96 -3.14
CA LEU A 128 10.23 16.79 -3.00
C LEU A 128 9.68 17.25 -4.36
N SER A 129 10.55 17.51 -5.33
CA SER A 129 10.18 17.99 -6.68
C SER A 129 9.42 16.97 -7.52
N SER A 130 9.53 15.68 -7.22
CA SER A 130 8.87 14.61 -7.98
C SER A 130 7.78 13.87 -7.20
N THR A 131 7.63 14.15 -5.91
CA THR A 131 6.66 13.48 -5.03
C THR A 131 5.30 14.18 -5.10
N THR A 132 4.24 13.44 -5.40
CA THR A 132 2.84 13.92 -5.39
C THR A 132 2.10 13.50 -4.13
N PHE A 133 2.46 12.35 -3.56
CA PHE A 133 1.93 11.87 -2.30
C PHE A 133 3.09 11.27 -1.47
N PRO A 134 3.43 11.83 -0.30
CA PRO A 134 4.57 11.38 0.50
C PRO A 134 4.34 10.03 1.20
N HIS A 135 5.41 9.42 1.69
CA HIS A 135 5.31 8.18 2.46
C HIS A 135 4.83 8.47 3.89
N VAL A 136 3.50 8.53 4.07
CA VAL A 136 2.87 8.90 5.35
C VAL A 136 2.59 7.72 6.27
N LEU A 137 2.64 6.48 5.76
CA LEU A 137 2.16 5.31 6.50
C LEU A 137 2.84 5.15 7.88
N PRO A 138 4.17 5.30 8.03
CA PRO A 138 4.82 5.24 9.34
C PRO A 138 4.26 6.25 10.34
N LEU A 139 3.97 7.48 9.90
CA LEU A 139 3.33 8.49 10.74
C LEU A 139 1.91 8.09 11.14
N LEU A 140 1.12 7.58 10.19
CA LEU A 140 -0.26 7.17 10.46
C LEU A 140 -0.31 6.09 11.54
N THR A 141 0.50 5.04 11.40
CA THR A 141 0.58 3.93 12.35
C THR A 141 1.15 4.37 13.70
N LEU A 142 2.13 5.28 13.71
CA LEU A 142 2.71 5.79 14.97
C LEU A 142 1.67 6.58 15.79
N LEU A 143 0.84 7.39 15.13
CA LEU A 143 -0.14 8.24 15.80
C LEU A 143 -1.43 7.48 16.15
N GLU A 144 -1.84 6.54 15.31
CA GLU A 144 -3.01 5.69 15.55
C GLU A 144 -2.53 4.33 16.06
N LYS A 145 -2.47 4.15 17.38
CA LYS A 145 -2.25 2.86 18.04
C LYS A 145 -3.45 1.92 17.82
N SER A 146 -3.72 1.55 16.58
CA SER A 146 -4.79 0.62 16.22
C SER A 146 -4.17 -0.75 15.98
N SER A 147 -4.55 -1.74 16.79
CA SER A 147 -4.16 -3.15 16.62
C SER A 147 -4.69 -3.79 15.33
N ALA A 148 -5.45 -3.03 14.52
CA ALA A 148 -6.05 -3.49 13.28
C ALA A 148 -5.13 -3.31 12.06
N VAL A 149 -4.08 -2.47 12.18
CA VAL A 149 -3.14 -2.21 11.08
C VAL A 149 -2.01 -3.23 11.11
N GLY A 150 -2.32 -4.44 10.64
CA GLY A 150 -1.32 -5.40 10.18
C GLY A 150 -0.65 -6.25 11.26
N GLU A 151 -0.83 -7.56 11.13
CA GLU A 151 0.05 -8.57 11.74
C GLU A 151 1.44 -8.48 11.10
N GLY A 152 2.29 -7.63 11.64
CA GLY A 152 3.69 -7.49 11.26
C GLY A 152 4.38 -6.55 12.22
N SER A 153 5.56 -6.93 12.72
CA SER A 153 6.29 -6.05 13.63
C SER A 153 6.74 -4.81 12.88
N GLU A 154 6.33 -3.63 13.37
CA GLU A 154 6.71 -2.37 12.76
C GLU A 154 8.23 -2.17 12.86
N PRO A 155 8.87 -1.44 11.92
CA PRO A 155 10.32 -1.28 11.91
C PRO A 155 10.88 -0.75 13.24
N TRP A 156 10.11 0.07 13.95
CA TRP A 156 10.48 0.66 15.24
C TRP A 156 10.18 -0.20 16.47
N GLU A 157 9.57 -1.37 16.30
CA GLU A 157 9.35 -2.34 17.39
C GLU A 157 10.58 -3.24 17.63
N THR A 158 11.60 -3.15 16.76
CA THR A 158 12.89 -3.82 16.97
C THR A 158 13.86 -2.96 17.79
N ALA A 159 14.53 -3.58 18.77
CA ALA A 159 15.10 -2.90 19.93
C ALA A 159 16.36 -2.02 19.69
N GLU A 160 16.99 -2.06 18.51
CA GLU A 160 18.28 -1.38 18.31
C GLU A 160 18.18 -0.03 17.57
N ALA A 161 17.13 0.23 16.78
CA ALA A 161 17.00 1.44 15.96
C ALA A 161 15.64 2.14 16.08
N GLY A 162 14.74 1.67 16.95
CA GLY A 162 13.34 2.12 16.94
C GLY A 162 13.15 3.60 17.23
N VAL A 163 13.89 4.17 18.17
CA VAL A 163 13.78 5.60 18.51
C VAL A 163 14.26 6.49 17.35
N GLU A 164 15.36 6.14 16.69
CA GLU A 164 15.88 6.90 15.54
C GLU A 164 14.88 6.90 14.39
N VAL A 165 14.28 5.74 14.09
CA VAL A 165 13.25 5.59 13.05
C VAL A 165 12.02 6.44 13.38
N VAL A 166 11.55 6.40 14.63
CA VAL A 166 10.41 7.23 15.09
C VAL A 166 10.74 8.72 14.95
N MET A 167 11.91 9.16 15.39
CA MET A 167 12.34 10.55 15.29
C MET A 167 12.47 11.01 13.84
N PHE A 168 12.98 10.16 12.95
CA PHE A 168 13.03 10.45 11.53
C PHE A 168 11.64 10.70 10.96
N HIS A 169 10.68 9.79 11.21
CA HIS A 169 9.33 9.91 10.64
C HIS A 169 8.55 11.09 11.23
N LEU A 170 8.75 11.42 12.51
CA LEU A 170 8.17 12.63 13.11
C LEU A 170 8.78 13.92 12.54
N ALA A 171 10.10 13.95 12.29
CA ALA A 171 10.74 15.08 11.65
C ALA A 171 10.27 15.24 10.18
N ALA A 172 10.17 14.13 9.44
CA ALA A 172 9.63 14.11 8.09
C ALA A 172 8.16 14.57 8.05
N ALA A 173 7.35 14.17 9.03
CA ALA A 173 5.96 14.60 9.16
C ALA A 173 5.82 16.13 9.29
N ARG A 174 6.71 16.78 10.04
CA ARG A 174 6.74 18.25 10.13
C ARG A 174 6.96 18.89 8.76
N THR A 175 7.92 18.35 8.00
CA THR A 175 8.21 18.79 6.63
C THR A 175 7.02 18.55 5.71
N ILE A 176 6.39 17.37 5.80
CA ILE A 176 5.20 17.03 5.00
C ILE A 176 4.05 18.01 5.25
N ALA A 177 3.79 18.35 6.52
CA ALA A 177 2.76 19.30 6.91
C ALA A 177 3.03 20.70 6.34
N GLN A 178 4.27 21.18 6.44
CA GLN A 178 4.67 22.50 5.93
C GLN A 178 4.62 22.61 4.41
N LEU A 179 4.88 21.50 3.71
CA LEU A 179 5.06 21.48 2.25
C LEU A 179 3.84 20.91 1.50
N GLY A 180 2.67 20.85 2.15
CA GLY A 180 1.41 20.38 1.58
C GLY A 180 1.07 20.99 0.21
N GLY A 181 1.39 22.26 0.00
CA GLY A 181 1.17 22.96 -1.26
C GLY A 181 2.03 22.44 -2.42
N ILE A 182 3.25 21.97 -2.15
CA ILE A 182 4.16 21.46 -3.19
C ILE A 182 3.66 20.11 -3.70
N TYR A 183 3.25 19.21 -2.80
CA TYR A 183 2.65 17.93 -3.20
C TYR A 183 1.40 18.12 -4.06
N HIS A 184 0.57 19.12 -3.70
CA HIS A 184 -0.60 19.49 -4.49
C HIS A 184 -0.23 19.98 -5.90
N SER A 185 0.69 20.94 -6.02
CA SER A 185 1.15 21.45 -7.32
C SER A 185 1.81 20.37 -8.17
N ASN A 186 2.59 19.47 -7.56
CA ASN A 186 3.15 18.32 -8.26
C ASN A 186 2.04 17.40 -8.80
N ALA A 187 1.03 17.11 -7.97
CA ALA A 187 -0.10 16.25 -8.39
C ALA A 187 -0.89 16.88 -9.53
N GLU A 188 -1.16 18.19 -9.48
CA GLU A 188 -1.81 18.92 -10.56
C GLU A 188 -0.99 18.87 -11.86
N GLY A 189 0.32 19.08 -11.77
CA GLY A 189 1.21 18.99 -12.94
C GLY A 189 1.27 17.58 -13.54
N ARG A 190 1.32 16.53 -12.72
CA ARG A 190 1.31 15.13 -13.19
C ARG A 190 -0.01 14.72 -13.82
N LEU A 191 -1.12 15.28 -13.37
CA LEU A 191 -2.47 14.95 -13.83
C LEU A 191 -2.99 15.94 -14.89
N GLN A 192 -2.16 16.88 -15.35
CA GLN A 192 -2.56 17.85 -16.36
C GLN A 192 -2.99 17.13 -17.65
N GLY A 193 -4.25 17.33 -18.06
CA GLY A 193 -4.83 16.70 -19.25
C GLY A 193 -5.21 15.23 -19.07
N PHE A 194 -5.10 14.66 -17.87
CA PHE A 194 -5.55 13.30 -17.60
C PHE A 194 -7.07 13.18 -17.77
N GLN A 195 -7.50 12.26 -18.61
CA GLN A 195 -8.92 11.93 -18.80
C GLN A 195 -9.25 10.69 -17.99
N GLU A 196 -9.98 10.89 -16.89
CA GLU A 196 -10.39 9.83 -16.00
C GLU A 196 -11.53 9.01 -16.61
N GLN A 197 -11.39 7.68 -16.61
CA GLN A 197 -12.48 6.76 -16.95
C GLN A 197 -13.29 6.48 -15.67
N ALA A 198 -14.60 6.72 -15.71
CA ALA A 198 -15.45 6.69 -14.53
C ALA A 198 -15.47 5.30 -13.86
N GLU A 199 -15.50 4.24 -14.67
CA GLU A 199 -15.51 2.85 -14.23
C GLU A 199 -14.20 2.49 -13.54
N VAL A 200 -13.07 2.92 -14.12
CA VAL A 200 -11.74 2.69 -13.53
C VAL A 200 -11.60 3.45 -12.21
N ARG A 201 -12.05 4.69 -12.16
CA ARG A 201 -12.07 5.50 -10.93
C ARG A 201 -12.84 4.80 -9.82
N GLU A 202 -14.04 4.32 -10.13
CA GLU A 202 -14.92 3.66 -9.17
C GLU A 202 -14.24 2.44 -8.52
N MET A 203 -13.51 1.64 -9.31
CA MET A 203 -12.72 0.51 -8.80
C MET A 203 -11.65 0.90 -7.77
N PHE A 204 -11.18 2.15 -7.78
CA PHE A 204 -10.19 2.68 -6.84
C PHE A 204 -10.80 3.47 -5.66
N LEU A 205 -12.13 3.53 -5.54
CA LEU A 205 -12.81 4.06 -4.37
C LEU A 205 -12.78 3.02 -3.23
N THR A 206 -12.44 3.47 -2.02
CA THR A 206 -12.37 2.58 -0.86
C THR A 206 -13.74 1.93 -0.59
N ASP A 207 -14.83 2.68 -0.65
CA ASP A 207 -16.19 2.17 -0.44
C ASP A 207 -16.57 1.06 -1.42
N PHE A 208 -16.18 1.21 -2.69
CA PHE A 208 -16.40 0.18 -3.72
C PHE A 208 -15.62 -1.08 -3.37
N GLN A 209 -14.33 -0.95 -3.06
CA GLN A 209 -13.47 -2.08 -2.70
C GLN A 209 -13.97 -2.77 -1.43
N MET A 210 -14.39 -2.01 -0.42
CA MET A 210 -14.95 -2.57 0.81
C MET A 210 -16.20 -3.40 0.54
N ARG A 211 -17.13 -2.88 -0.27
CA ARG A 211 -18.34 -3.62 -0.66
C ARG A 211 -18.03 -4.84 -1.52
N LEU A 212 -17.02 -4.76 -2.38
CA LEU A 212 -16.61 -5.88 -3.23
C LEU A 212 -15.99 -7.01 -2.41
N LEU A 213 -15.15 -6.68 -1.42
CA LEU A 213 -14.49 -7.66 -0.56
C LEU A 213 -15.47 -8.28 0.44
N TRP A 214 -16.22 -7.45 1.18
CA TRP A 214 -17.00 -7.91 2.34
C TRP A 214 -18.52 -7.91 2.13
N GLY A 215 -19.01 -7.49 0.96
CA GLY A 215 -20.43 -7.31 0.70
C GLY A 215 -21.01 -6.09 1.44
N SER A 216 -22.29 -5.76 1.17
CA SER A 216 -22.94 -4.58 1.75
C SER A 216 -23.01 -4.61 3.26
N ARG A 217 -23.35 -5.75 3.85
CA ARG A 217 -23.44 -5.91 5.32
C ARG A 217 -22.08 -6.10 5.97
N GLY A 218 -21.19 -6.88 5.33
CA GLY A 218 -19.88 -7.16 5.91
C GLY A 218 -18.95 -5.96 5.89
N ALA A 219 -19.13 -5.00 4.97
CA ALA A 219 -18.34 -3.77 4.93
C ALA A 219 -18.54 -2.86 6.16
N GLU A 220 -19.69 -2.94 6.83
CA GLU A 220 -20.02 -2.16 8.04
C GLU A 220 -19.49 -2.81 9.33
N GLU A 221 -18.98 -4.05 9.24
CA GLU A 221 -18.45 -4.78 10.39
C GLU A 221 -17.12 -4.19 10.88
N ASN A 222 -16.77 -4.54 12.13
CA ASN A 222 -15.53 -4.11 12.76
C ASN A 222 -14.30 -4.46 11.89
N GLN A 223 -13.39 -3.49 11.76
CA GLN A 223 -12.18 -3.58 10.93
C GLN A 223 -11.34 -4.83 11.23
N VAL A 224 -11.08 -5.13 12.50
CA VAL A 224 -10.28 -6.29 12.94
C VAL A 224 -10.94 -7.59 12.48
N LEU A 225 -12.26 -7.69 12.64
CA LEU A 225 -13.01 -8.88 12.24
C LEU A 225 -13.02 -9.06 10.72
N ARG A 226 -13.19 -7.95 9.96
CA ARG A 226 -13.15 -7.96 8.49
C ARG A 226 -11.82 -8.49 7.98
N TYR A 227 -10.70 -7.95 8.47
CA TYR A 227 -9.38 -8.37 8.01
C TYR A 227 -8.99 -9.75 8.49
N SER A 228 -9.28 -10.13 9.74
CA SER A 228 -9.01 -11.48 10.26
C SER A 228 -9.75 -12.57 9.46
N LYS A 229 -11.03 -12.34 9.11
CA LYS A 229 -11.77 -13.27 8.25
C LYS A 229 -11.21 -13.30 6.84
N PHE A 230 -10.83 -12.14 6.29
CA PHE A 230 -10.30 -12.10 4.93
C PHE A 230 -8.93 -12.76 4.82
N ASP A 231 -8.08 -12.66 5.85
CA ASP A 231 -6.81 -13.38 5.91
C ASP A 231 -7.01 -14.90 5.71
N GLN A 232 -8.01 -15.48 6.38
CA GLN A 232 -8.38 -16.89 6.20
C GLN A 232 -8.82 -17.20 4.76
N VAL A 233 -9.58 -16.30 4.14
CA VAL A 233 -10.00 -16.43 2.73
C VAL A 233 -8.80 -16.38 1.79
N LEU A 234 -7.90 -15.40 1.94
CA LEU A 234 -6.68 -15.29 1.13
C LEU A 234 -5.80 -16.54 1.31
N THR A 235 -5.69 -17.04 2.53
CA THR A 235 -4.91 -18.24 2.85
C THR A 235 -5.50 -19.48 2.17
N ALA A 236 -6.83 -19.64 2.18
CA ALA A 236 -7.51 -20.72 1.49
C ALA A 236 -7.32 -20.63 -0.04
N LEU A 237 -7.44 -19.43 -0.63
CA LEU A 237 -7.21 -19.21 -2.06
C LEU A 237 -5.77 -19.51 -2.46
N SER A 238 -4.79 -19.04 -1.67
CA SER A 238 -3.36 -19.31 -1.90
C SER A 238 -3.04 -20.79 -1.86
N ASN A 239 -3.53 -21.52 -0.83
CA ASN A 239 -3.35 -22.97 -0.74
C ASN A 239 -4.06 -23.74 -1.87
N ARG A 240 -5.19 -23.22 -2.37
CA ARG A 240 -5.89 -23.81 -3.52
C ARG A 240 -5.10 -23.64 -4.82
N LEU A 241 -4.48 -22.48 -5.03
CA LEU A 241 -3.65 -22.22 -6.21
C LEU A 241 -2.35 -23.02 -6.18
N GLU A 242 -1.66 -23.01 -5.04
CA GLU A 242 -0.38 -23.71 -4.86
C GLU A 242 -0.35 -24.42 -3.50
N PRO A 243 -0.78 -25.70 -3.46
CA PRO A 243 -0.84 -26.49 -2.24
C PRO A 243 0.52 -26.56 -1.53
N PRO A 244 0.56 -26.46 -0.19
CA PRO A 244 1.81 -26.63 0.55
C PRO A 244 2.38 -28.03 0.28
N LEU A 245 3.71 -28.13 0.16
CA LEU A 245 4.38 -29.42 0.02
C LEU A 245 4.04 -30.30 1.24
N THR A 246 3.27 -31.37 1.04
CA THR A 246 3.13 -32.41 2.05
C THR A 246 4.49 -33.03 2.28
N ARG A 247 5.09 -32.77 3.45
CA ARG A 247 6.26 -33.53 3.91
C ARG A 247 5.83 -35.00 4.01
N ARG A 248 6.35 -35.83 3.12
CA ARG A 248 6.35 -37.29 3.28
C ARG A 248 7.47 -37.69 4.23
#